data_AF-A0A841QYL1-F1
#
_entry.id   AF-A0A841QYL1-F1
#
_cell.length_a   1.000
_cell.length_b   1.000
_cell.length_c   1.000
_cell.angle_alpha   90.00
_cell.angle_beta   90.00
_cell.angle_gamma   90.00
#
_symmetry.space_group_name_H-M   'P 1'
#
loop_
_entity.id
_entity.type
_entity.pdbx_description
1 polymer ?
#
loop_
_entity_poly.entity_id
_entity_poly.type
_entity_poly.pdbx_seq_one_letter_code
_entity_poly.pdbx_strand_id
1 'polypeptide(L)' 'MQLQKLGLQEALHYNFTLAQGLGSTLGLSLLDASLDMLNEMRTFGAAGVTVAEDGPGKGRQRKEVL' A
#
# COMPACT_ATOMS: atom_id res chain seq x y z
N MET A 1 16.16 -11.10 -13.86
CA MET A 1 15.78 -11.04 -15.29
C MET A 1 14.29 -11.28 -15.56
N GLN A 2 13.62 -12.29 -15.00
CA GLN A 2 12.22 -12.58 -15.39
C GLN A 2 11.23 -11.47 -14.98
N LEU A 3 11.29 -10.98 -13.74
CA LEU A 3 10.44 -9.85 -13.30
C LEU A 3 10.71 -8.57 -14.11
N GLN A 4 11.98 -8.28 -14.42
CA GLN A 4 12.36 -7.16 -15.28
C GLN A 4 11.75 -7.24 -16.69
N LYS A 5 11.66 -8.44 -17.29
CA LYS A 5 10.99 -8.64 -18.59
C LYS A 5 9.49 -8.36 -18.52
N LEU A 6 8.88 -8.57 -17.36
CA LEU A 6 7.48 -8.28 -17.09
C LEU A 6 7.24 -6.82 -16.67
N GLY A 7 8.29 -6.00 -16.52
CA GLY A 7 8.18 -4.65 -15.98
C GLY A 7 7.76 -4.60 -14.51
N LEU A 8 7.93 -5.71 -13.77
CA LEU A 8 7.56 -5.83 -12.36
C LEU A 8 8.77 -5.63 -11.46
N GLN A 9 8.53 -5.02 -10.31
CA GLN A 9 9.49 -4.92 -9.20
C GLN A 9 9.11 -5.92 -8.12
N GLU A 10 10.10 -6.58 -7.52
CA GLU A 10 9.86 -7.42 -6.35
C GLU A 10 9.51 -6.58 -5.12
N ALA A 11 8.56 -7.05 -4.31
CA ALA A 11 8.16 -6.38 -3.07
C ALA A 11 8.90 -6.91 -1.83
N LEU A 12 9.44 -8.13 -1.88
CA LEU A 12 10.10 -8.82 -0.77
C LEU A 12 11.50 -9.29 -1.18
N HIS A 13 12.54 -8.89 -0.45
CA HIS A 13 13.96 -9.17 -0.76
C HIS A 13 14.64 -10.03 0.31
N TYR A 14 14.16 -11.26 0.50
CA TYR A 14 14.69 -12.17 1.53
C TYR A 14 15.83 -13.10 1.05
N ASN A 15 16.22 -13.02 -0.23
CA ASN A 15 17.23 -13.88 -0.83
C ASN A 15 16.92 -15.40 -0.69
N PHE A 16 15.64 -15.77 -0.81
CA PHE A 16 15.26 -17.18 -0.80
C PHE A 16 15.67 -17.88 -2.10
N THR A 17 16.20 -19.09 -1.96
CA THR A 17 16.47 -20.01 -3.07
C THR A 17 15.47 -21.17 -3.11
N LEU A 18 14.63 -21.30 -2.08
CA LEU A 18 13.60 -22.34 -1.98
C LEU A 18 12.46 -22.05 -2.97
N ALA A 19 12.11 -23.07 -3.76
CA ALA A 19 11.04 -23.02 -4.75
C ALA A 19 9.66 -23.34 -4.13
N GLN A 20 8.73 -23.88 -4.92
CA GLN A 20 7.38 -24.31 -4.47
C GLN A 20 6.44 -23.18 -4.04
N GLY A 21 6.68 -21.96 -4.54
CA GLY A 21 5.75 -20.85 -4.35
C GLY A 21 5.83 -20.15 -2.99
N LEU A 22 6.83 -20.46 -2.14
CA LEU A 22 7.02 -19.81 -0.84
C LEU A 22 6.93 -18.28 -0.92
N GLY A 23 7.67 -17.67 -1.86
CA GLY A 23 7.64 -16.21 -2.06
C GLY A 23 6.27 -15.68 -2.47
N SER A 24 5.51 -16.44 -3.27
CA SER A 24 4.15 -16.11 -3.67
C SER A 24 3.18 -16.18 -2.48
N THR A 25 3.29 -17.22 -1.64
CA THR A 25 2.46 -17.37 -0.44
C THR A 25 2.70 -16.24 0.55
N LEU A 26 3.95 -15.84 0.79
CA LEU A 26 4.25 -14.66 1.62
C LEU A 26 3.70 -13.37 1.02
N GLY A 27 3.71 -13.25 -0.31
CA GLY A 27 3.10 -12.14 -1.03
C GLY A 27 1.58 -12.01 -0.82
N LEU A 28 0.88 -13.11 -0.51
CA LEU A 28 -0.56 -13.06 -0.21
C LEU A 28 -0.85 -12.23 1.04
N SER A 29 0.00 -12.28 2.08
CA SER A 29 -0.16 -11.43 3.26
C SER A 29 0.03 -9.95 2.95
N LEU A 30 0.90 -9.61 1.99
CA LEU A 30 1.06 -8.23 1.54
C LEU A 30 -0.16 -7.75 0.75
N LEU A 31 -0.76 -8.63 -0.06
CA LEU A 31 -2.01 -8.33 -0.76
C LEU A 31 -3.16 -8.12 0.23
N ASP A 32 -3.29 -8.97 1.24
CA ASP A 32 -4.29 -8.87 2.30
C ASP A 32 -4.18 -7.53 3.05
N ALA A 33 -2.97 -7.18 3.51
CA ALA A 33 -2.72 -5.89 4.15
C ALA A 33 -3.00 -4.68 3.22
N SER A 34 -2.83 -4.85 1.91
CA SER A 34 -3.17 -3.81 0.92
C SER A 34 -4.68 -3.67 0.75
N LEU A 35 -5.44 -4.75 0.87
CA LEU A 35 -6.91 -4.71 0.89
C LEU A 35 -7.40 -4.03 2.18
N ASP A 36 -6.80 -4.36 3.33
CA ASP A 36 -7.10 -3.67 4.59
C ASP A 36 -6.81 -2.17 4.50
N MET A 37 -5.73 -1.77 3.83
CA MET A 37 -5.43 -0.35 3.60
C MET A 37 -6.56 0.36 2.83
N LEU A 38 -7.16 -0.30 1.84
CA LEU A 38 -8.22 0.28 1.02
C LEU A 38 -9.58 0.26 1.73
N ASN A 39 -9.86 -0.78 2.51
CA ASN A 39 -11.18 -1.03 3.09
C ASN A 39 -11.33 -0.42 4.49
N GLU A 40 -10.29 -0.50 5.31
CA GLU A 40 -10.39 -0.16 6.74
C GLU A 40 -9.83 1.23 7.08
N MET A 41 -8.88 1.75 6.27
CA MET A 41 -8.39 3.11 6.50
C MET A 41 -9.43 4.16 6.13
N ARG A 42 -9.50 5.21 6.94
CA ARG A 42 -10.39 6.35 6.70
C ARG A 42 -9.61 7.53 6.13
N THR A 43 -10.29 8.35 5.34
CA THR A 43 -9.78 9.66 4.93
C THR A 43 -9.65 10.58 6.16
N PHE A 44 -8.78 11.58 6.08
CA PHE A 44 -8.60 12.55 7.17
C PHE A 44 -9.92 13.25 7.58
N GLY A 45 -10.79 13.55 6.61
CA GLY A 45 -12.11 14.13 6.87
C GLY A 45 -13.00 13.20 7.69
N ALA A 46 -13.14 11.93 7.27
CA ALA A 46 -13.94 10.93 7.97
C ALA A 46 -13.36 10.53 9.33
N ALA A 47 -12.05 10.65 9.52
CA ALA A 47 -11.37 10.42 10.79
C ALA A 47 -11.40 11.64 11.73
N GLY A 48 -11.93 12.79 11.29
CA GLY A 48 -11.98 14.02 12.10
C GLY A 48 -10.62 14.67 12.35
N VAL A 49 -9.63 14.36 11.51
CA VAL A 49 -8.30 14.97 11.60
C VAL A 49 -8.35 16.38 11.00
N THR A 50 -7.73 17.34 11.68
CA THR A 50 -7.66 18.72 11.22
C THR A 50 -7.01 18.79 9.84
N VAL A 51 -7.72 19.37 8.88
CA VAL A 51 -7.20 19.64 7.54
C VAL A 51 -6.15 20.74 7.67
N ALA A 52 -4.97 20.51 7.09
CA ALA A 52 -3.90 21.49 7.17
C ALA A 52 -4.28 22.81 6.47
N GLU A 53 -4.25 23.91 7.23
CA GLU A 53 -4.45 25.27 6.73
C GLU A 53 -3.21 25.79 5.96
N ASP A 54 -2.04 25.18 6.20
CA ASP A 54 -0.76 25.47 5.55
C ASP A 54 0.10 24.21 5.30
N GLY A 55 1.27 24.40 4.69
CA GLY A 55 2.24 23.31 4.45
C GLY A 55 1.85 22.28 3.36
N PRO A 56 2.54 21.12 3.31
CA PRO A 56 2.39 20.12 2.24
C PRO A 56 1.01 19.46 2.13
N GLY A 57 0.19 19.57 3.19
CA GLY A 57 -1.16 19.02 3.25
C GLY A 57 -2.25 19.98 2.73
N LYS A 58 -1.96 21.29 2.65
CA LYS A 58 -2.93 22.32 2.23
C LYS A 58 -3.46 22.03 0.83
N GLY A 59 -4.79 21.94 0.69
CA GLY A 59 -5.49 21.69 -0.58
C GLY A 59 -5.47 20.23 -1.06
N ARG A 60 -4.66 19.36 -0.45
CA ARG A 60 -4.65 17.91 -0.67
C ARG A 60 -5.59 17.20 0.30
N GLN A 61 -5.57 17.60 1.57
CA GLN A 61 -6.53 17.16 2.58
C GLN A 61 -7.81 17.97 2.42
N ARG A 62 -8.96 17.29 2.43
CA ARG A 62 -10.28 17.92 2.36
C ARG A 62 -11.20 17.23 3.34
N LYS A 63 -12.06 18.01 3.97
CA LYS A 63 -13.07 17.49 4.91
C LYS A 63 -14.14 16.70 4.17
N GLU A 64 -14.41 17.10 2.93
CA GLU A 64 -15.36 16.49 2.00
C GLU A 64 -14.63 15.44 1.14
N VAL A 65 -14.54 14.23 1.64
CA VAL A 65 -14.39 13.03 0.81
C VAL A 65 -15.39 12.03 1.40
N LEU A 66 -16.52 11.84 0.70
CA LEU A 66 -17.53 10.83 1.03
C LEU A 66 -16.93 9.43 0.93
#